data_AF-A0A1B9KU90-F1
#
_entry.id   AF-A0A1B9KU90-F1
#
_cell.length_a   1.000
_cell.length_b   1.000
_cell.length_c   1.000
_cell.angle_alpha   90.00
_cell.angle_beta   90.00
_cell.angle_gamma   90.00
#
_symmetry.space_group_name_H-M   'P 1'
#
loop_
_entity.id
_entity.type
_entity.pdbx_description
1 polymer ?
#
loop_
_entity_poly.entity_id
_entity_poly.type
_entity_poly.pdbx_seq_one_letter_code
_entity_poly.pdbx_strand_id
1 'polypeptide(L)'
;MFKIIIEYSPFLFNLGSHAQIGQVGASVIIVVAIHNTLGMISGYWSGRLLFFDESTCRTMSFEVGIQNSALAVTLGTPYFSVLSAFSATVFSVWHNISGWLLVS
;
A
#
# COMPACT_ATOMS: atom_id res chain seq x y z
N MET A 1 -3.57 -12.51 -1.14
CA MET A 1 -2.75 -11.28 -1.27
C MET A 1 -1.42 -11.54 -1.97
N PHE A 2 -0.52 -12.37 -1.42
CA PHE A 2 0.79 -12.69 -2.03
C PHE A 2 0.73 -13.25 -3.47
N LYS A 3 -0.30 -14.04 -3.80
CA LYS A 3 -0.47 -14.63 -5.13
C LYS A 3 -0.66 -13.58 -6.24
N ILE A 4 -1.43 -12.51 -5.97
CA ILE A 4 -1.67 -11.43 -6.92
C ILE A 4 -0.43 -10.55 -7.12
N ILE A 5 0.35 -10.32 -6.06
CA ILE A 5 1.58 -9.53 -6.15
C ILE A 5 2.58 -10.20 -7.09
N ILE A 6 2.85 -11.50 -6.92
CA ILE A 6 3.88 -12.20 -7.71
C ILE A 6 3.43 -12.43 -9.16
N GLU A 7 2.13 -12.67 -9.38
CA GLU A 7 1.63 -13.05 -10.70
C GLU A 7 1.31 -11.83 -11.58
N TYR A 8 0.81 -10.73 -11.01
CA TYR A 8 0.45 -9.52 -11.77
C TYR A 8 1.58 -8.49 -11.86
N SER A 9 2.53 -8.43 -10.93
CA SER A 9 3.62 -7.44 -11.00
C SER A 9 4.47 -7.51 -12.28
N PRO A 10 4.95 -8.68 -12.76
CA PRO A 10 5.68 -8.74 -14.03
C PRO A 10 4.79 -8.42 -15.23
N PHE A 11 3.50 -8.75 -15.17
CA PHE A 11 2.54 -8.41 -16.23
C PHE A 11 2.29 -6.89 -16.31
N LEU A 12 2.06 -6.21 -15.18
CA LEU A 12 1.89 -4.75 -15.12
C LEU A 12 3.14 -4.00 -15.56
N PHE A 13 4.34 -4.54 -15.27
CA PHE A 13 5.60 -3.99 -15.75
C PHE A 13 5.78 -4.06 -17.27
N ASN A 14 5.22 -5.10 -17.92
CA ASN A 14 5.26 -5.24 -19.37
C ASN A 14 4.16 -4.44 -20.07
N LEU A 15 3.01 -4.23 -19.41
CA LEU A 15 1.92 -3.41 -19.94
C LEU A 15 2.19 -1.90 -19.87
N GLY A 16 2.97 -1.45 -18.89
CA GLY A 16 3.35 -0.06 -18.78
C GLY A 16 4.53 0.26 -19.69
N SER A 17 4.52 1.43 -20.34
CA SER A 17 5.70 1.89 -21.05
C SER A 17 6.88 1.98 -20.09
N HIS A 18 7.96 1.25 -20.38
CA HIS A 18 9.18 1.24 -19.56
C HIS A 18 9.71 2.65 -19.29
N ALA A 19 9.51 3.58 -20.23
CA ALA A 19 9.86 5.00 -20.06
C ALA A 19 8.96 5.70 -19.02
N GLN A 20 7.66 5.42 -19.02
CA GLN A 20 6.73 5.98 -18.03
C GLN A 20 7.04 5.45 -16.63
N ILE A 21 7.18 4.13 -16.46
CA ILE A 21 7.52 3.52 -15.17
C ILE A 21 8.91 3.99 -14.69
N GLY A 22 9.88 4.14 -15.60
CA GLY A 22 11.20 4.68 -15.26
C GLY A 22 11.16 6.12 -14.73
N GLN A 23 10.27 6.97 -15.27
CA GLN A 23 10.13 8.35 -14.82
C GLN A 23 9.35 8.49 -13.51
N VAL A 24 8.28 7.72 -13.32
CA VAL A 24 7.37 7.90 -12.17
C VAL A 24 7.54 6.83 -11.08
N GLY A 25 8.30 5.77 -11.32
CA GLY A 25 8.43 4.64 -10.40
C GLY A 25 8.98 5.05 -9.03
N ALA A 26 10.02 5.90 -9.02
CA ALA A 26 10.60 6.40 -7.77
C ALA A 26 9.62 7.28 -6.97
N SER A 27 8.89 8.18 -7.65
CA SER A 27 7.90 9.03 -6.98
C SER A 27 6.72 8.22 -6.45
N VAL A 28 6.27 7.19 -7.18
CA VAL A 28 5.22 6.26 -6.71
C VAL A 28 5.64 5.55 -5.43
N ILE A 29 6.87 5.02 -5.36
CA ILE A 29 7.38 4.36 -4.14
C ILE A 29 7.36 5.32 -2.95
N ILE A 30 7.86 6.54 -3.12
CA ILE A 30 7.89 7.56 -2.06
C ILE A 30 6.48 7.91 -1.58
N VAL A 31 5.56 8.19 -2.51
CA VAL A 31 4.19 8.57 -2.17
C VAL A 31 3.45 7.42 -1.49
N VAL A 32 3.64 6.18 -1.95
CA VAL A 32 3.07 4.97 -1.33
C VAL A 32 3.58 4.82 0.10
N ALA A 33 4.89 4.99 0.32
CA ALA A 33 5.49 4.87 1.64
C ALA A 33 4.93 5.92 2.61
N ILE A 34 4.85 7.17 2.16
CA ILE A 34 4.25 8.27 2.93
C ILE A 34 2.78 7.98 3.22
N HIS A 35 1.98 7.56 2.23
CA HIS A 35 0.55 7.31 2.40
C HIS A 35 0.27 6.21 3.44
N ASN A 36 1.01 5.10 3.38
CA ASN A 36 0.89 4.02 4.36
C ASN A 36 1.32 4.48 5.76
N THR A 37 2.44 5.19 5.88
CA THR A 37 2.95 5.68 7.16
C THR A 37 1.95 6.67 7.79
N LEU A 38 1.38 7.57 7.00
CA LEU A 38 0.32 8.47 7.44
C LEU A 38 -0.95 7.72 7.84
N GLY A 39 -1.31 6.65 7.13
CA GLY A 39 -2.41 5.76 7.52
C GLY A 39 -2.19 5.13 8.90
N MET A 40 -1.00 4.60 9.14
CA MET A 40 -0.64 4.00 10.43
C MET A 40 -0.62 5.03 11.57
N ILE A 41 0.03 6.18 11.36
CA ILE A 41 0.06 7.29 12.32
C ILE A 41 -1.37 7.76 12.62
N SER A 42 -2.17 8.02 11.59
CA SER A 42 -3.54 8.49 11.78
C SER A 42 -4.42 7.46 12.48
N GLY A 43 -4.31 6.17 12.16
CA GLY A 43 -5.03 5.10 12.86
C GLY A 43 -4.68 5.03 14.34
N TYR A 44 -3.39 5.11 14.68
CA TYR A 44 -2.94 5.13 16.07
C TYR A 44 -3.47 6.36 16.82
N TRP A 45 -3.27 7.56 16.26
CA TRP A 45 -3.69 8.81 16.90
C TRP A 45 -5.20 8.95 16.98
N SER A 46 -5.95 8.39 16.04
CA SER A 46 -7.41 8.32 16.13
C SER A 46 -7.85 7.51 17.35
N GLY A 47 -7.22 6.37 17.63
CA GLY A 47 -7.48 5.59 18.84
C GLY A 47 -7.12 6.36 20.11
N ARG A 48 -5.99 7.09 20.10
CA ARG A 48 -5.57 7.92 21.23
C ARG A 48 -6.52 9.09 21.51
N LEU A 49 -7.03 9.74 20.46
CA LEU A 49 -8.03 10.82 20.56
C LEU A 49 -9.37 10.31 21.11
N LEU A 50 -9.67 9.03 20.92
CA LEU A 50 -10.85 8.36 21.45
C LEU A 50 -10.61 7.72 22.84
N PHE A 51 -9.44 7.94 23.44
CA PHE A 51 -9.05 7.41 24.75
C PHE A 51 -9.06 5.88 24.87
N PHE A 52 -8.79 5.18 23.76
CA PHE A 52 -8.64 3.72 23.80
C PHE A 52 -7.32 3.29 24.43
N ASP A 53 -7.28 2.05 24.90
CA ASP A 53 -6.06 1.44 25.40
C ASP A 53 -5.02 1.26 24.29
N GLU A 54 -3.77 1.04 24.69
CA GLU A 54 -2.64 0.94 23.78
C GLU A 54 -2.78 -0.23 22.79
N SER A 55 -3.40 -1.34 23.19
CA SER A 55 -3.62 -2.48 22.31
C SER A 55 -4.58 -2.10 21.19
N THR A 56 -5.70 -1.47 21.55
CA THR A 56 -6.69 -1.00 20.59
C THR A 56 -6.10 0.05 19.64
N CYS A 57 -5.29 1.00 20.15
CA CYS A 57 -4.62 2.00 19.30
C CYS A 57 -3.66 1.36 18.28
N ARG A 58 -2.91 0.33 18.69
CA ARG A 58 -2.06 -0.44 17.76
C ARG A 58 -2.91 -1.19 16.73
N THR A 59 -4.00 -1.83 17.14
CA THR A 59 -4.92 -2.48 16.19
C THR A 59 -5.47 -1.48 15.18
N MET A 60 -5.89 -0.29 15.60
CA MET A 60 -6.36 0.76 14.70
C MET A 60 -5.28 1.25 13.73
N SER A 61 -4.03 1.37 14.16
CA SER A 61 -2.89 1.65 13.28
C SER A 61 -2.80 0.64 12.14
N PHE A 62 -2.95 -0.65 12.45
CA PHE A 62 -2.93 -1.71 11.43
C PHE A 62 -4.18 -1.71 10.55
N GLU A 63 -5.38 -1.59 11.11
CA GLU A 63 -6.63 -1.60 10.33
C GLU A 63 -6.71 -0.42 9.34
N VAL A 64 -6.14 0.73 9.70
CA VAL A 64 -6.10 1.90 8.80
C VAL A 64 -4.91 1.84 7.84
N GLY A 65 -3.74 1.42 8.31
CA GLY A 65 -2.50 1.40 7.53
C GLY A 65 -2.38 0.23 6.54
N ILE A 66 -2.98 -0.91 6.86
CA ILE A 66 -2.94 -2.13 6.06
C ILE A 66 -4.22 -2.21 5.22
N GLN A 67 -4.08 -1.92 3.93
CA GLN A 67 -5.20 -1.96 2.99
C GLN A 67 -5.17 -3.22 2.11
N ASN A 68 -6.33 -3.62 1.60
CA ASN A 68 -6.45 -4.70 0.63
C ASN A 68 -6.00 -4.26 -0.77
N SER A 69 -4.69 -4.22 -0.98
CA SER A 69 -4.06 -3.89 -2.26
C SER A 69 -4.44 -4.85 -3.40
N ALA A 70 -4.85 -6.10 -3.10
CA ALA A 70 -5.29 -7.05 -4.13
C ALA A 70 -6.61 -6.63 -4.79
N LEU A 71 -7.53 -6.07 -4.01
CA LEU A 71 -8.75 -5.48 -4.55
C LEU A 71 -8.42 -4.24 -5.41
N ALA A 72 -7.50 -3.40 -4.94
CA ALA A 72 -7.06 -2.22 -5.67
C ALA A 72 -6.38 -2.55 -7.01
N VAL A 73 -5.58 -3.61 -7.10
CA VAL A 73 -5.01 -4.09 -8.38
C VAL A 73 -6.10 -4.62 -9.31
N THR A 74 -7.03 -5.41 -8.77
CA THR A 74 -8.14 -6.01 -9.54
C THR A 74 -9.06 -4.96 -10.14
N LEU A 75 -9.31 -3.85 -9.42
CA LEU A 75 -10.11 -2.73 -9.93
C LEU A 75 -9.28 -1.77 -10.79
N GLY A 76 -8.02 -1.51 -10.41
CA GLY A 76 -7.10 -0.60 -11.08
C GLY A 76 -6.79 -0.98 -12.52
N THR A 77 -6.65 -2.28 -12.78
CA THR A 77 -6.22 -2.81 -14.07
C THR A 77 -7.26 -2.60 -15.18
N PRO A 78 -8.54 -3.03 -15.03
CA PRO A 78 -9.54 -2.86 -16.09
C PRO A 78 -10.24 -1.50 -16.09
N TYR A 79 -10.34 -0.80 -14.95
CA TYR A 79 -11.20 0.40 -14.84
C TYR A 79 -10.45 1.73 -14.79
N PHE A 80 -9.13 1.73 -14.60
CA PHE A 80 -8.35 2.95 -14.47
C PHE A 80 -7.14 2.97 -15.40
N SER A 81 -5.96 2.61 -14.90
CA SER A 81 -4.72 2.60 -15.67
C SER A 81 -3.73 1.61 -15.10
N VAL A 82 -2.77 1.18 -15.94
CA VAL A 82 -1.65 0.34 -15.52
C VAL A 82 -0.87 1.00 -14.37
N LEU A 83 -0.74 2.33 -14.38
CA LEU A 83 -0.06 3.07 -13.33
C LEU A 83 -0.80 3.01 -11.98
N SER A 84 -2.14 3.01 -12.01
CA SER A 84 -2.96 2.82 -10.80
C SER A 84 -2.84 1.41 -10.23
N ALA A 85 -2.80 0.38 -11.07
CA ALA A 85 -2.57 -0.98 -10.63
C ALA A 85 -1.14 -1.18 -10.11
N PHE A 86 -0.17 -0.48 -10.72
CA PHE A 86 1.22 -0.48 -10.29
C PHE A 86 1.39 0.11 -8.89
N SER A 87 0.78 1.27 -8.58
CA SER A 87 0.86 1.86 -7.24
C SER A 87 0.27 0.92 -6.17
N ALA A 88 -0.85 0.25 -6.45
CA ALA A 88 -1.43 -0.75 -5.56
C ALA A 88 -0.50 -1.98 -5.35
N THR A 89 0.21 -2.39 -6.41
CA THR A 89 1.21 -3.47 -6.34
C THR A 89 2.39 -3.07 -5.45
N VAL A 90 2.92 -1.86 -5.63
CA VAL A 90 3.99 -1.32 -4.77
C VAL A 90 3.52 -1.16 -3.32
N PHE A 91 2.31 -0.64 -3.12
CA PHE A 91 1.68 -0.53 -1.79
C PHE A 91 1.67 -1.88 -1.09
N SER A 92 1.32 -2.95 -1.82
CA SER A 92 1.31 -4.30 -1.28
C SER A 92 2.65 -4.77 -0.73
N VAL A 93 3.76 -4.48 -1.40
CA VAL A 93 5.10 -4.84 -0.91
C VAL A 93 5.45 -3.97 0.29
N TRP A 94 5.23 -2.66 0.18
CA TRP A 94 5.61 -1.69 1.20
C TRP A 94 4.89 -1.93 2.53
N HIS A 95 3.57 -2.08 2.53
CA HIS A 95 2.83 -2.15 3.80
C HIS A 95 3.14 -3.44 4.58
N ASN A 96 3.49 -4.54 3.90
CA ASN A 96 3.96 -5.77 4.53
C ASN A 96 5.30 -5.55 5.25
N ILE A 97 6.24 -4.83 4.62
CA ILE A 97 7.53 -4.47 5.22
C ILE A 97 7.32 -3.52 6.39
N SER A 98 6.53 -2.45 6.19
CA SER A 98 6.26 -1.46 7.24
C SER A 98 5.54 -2.07 8.45
N GLY A 99 4.63 -3.02 8.22
CA GLY A 99 3.89 -3.70 9.27
C GLY A 99 4.81 -4.59 10.10
N TRP A 100 5.74 -5.30 9.45
CA TRP A 100 6.78 -6.05 10.16
C TRP A 100 7.67 -5.12 11.01
N LEU A 101 8.09 -3.96 10.47
CA LEU A 101 8.91 -2.97 11.20
C LEU A 101 8.21 -2.33 12.40
N LEU A 102 6.87 -2.19 12.35
CA LEU A 102 6.10 -1.62 13.46
C LEU A 102 5.74 -2.62 14.56
N VAL A 103 5.70 -3.92 14.23
CA VAL A 103 5.46 -5.01 15.19
C VAL A 103 6.75 -5.46 15.88
N SER A 104 7.91 -5.28 15.25
CA SER A 104 9.22 -5.65 15.80
C SER A 104 9.74 -4.66 16.83
#